data_AF-A0A7W1BAL4-F1
#
_entry.id   AF-A0A7W1BAL4-F1
#
_cell.length_a   1.000
_cell.length_b   1.000
_cell.length_c   1.000
_cell.angle_alpha   90.00
_cell.angle_beta   90.00
_cell.angle_gamma   90.00
#
_symmetry.space_group_name_H-M   'P 1'
#
loop_
_entity.id
_entity.type
_entity.pdbx_description
1 polymer ?
#
loop_
_entity_poly.entity_id
_entity_poly.type
_entity_poly.pdbx_seq_one_letter_code
_entity_poly.pdbx_strand_id
1 'polypeptide(L)'
;MKLEKQRTYEKVILSLELFGFAAVLLTLWLDEYVDIPFRFFGALKTPPRPQEFWFEAITVLLVATGVVSATLWVFRRLRFMENFIQVCAWCRKVNLGDDWISFEQYLKRTHDVQSTHSICPTCRAEASVPKRAAFPA
;
A
#
# COMPACT_ATOMS: atom_id res chain seq x y z
N MET A 1 4.93 -13.47 -3.50
CA MET A 1 3.55 -13.78 -3.89
C MET A 1 2.48 -12.89 -3.23
N LYS A 2 2.39 -12.74 -1.90
CA LYS A 2 1.41 -11.81 -1.27
C LYS A 2 1.55 -10.35 -1.73
N LEU A 3 2.79 -9.84 -1.78
CA LEU A 3 3.09 -8.45 -2.20
C LEU A 3 2.70 -8.14 -3.65
N GLU A 4 2.87 -9.10 -4.58
CA GLU A 4 2.48 -8.93 -5.98
C GLU A 4 0.97 -8.91 -6.14
N LYS A 5 0.26 -9.81 -5.44
CA LYS A 5 -1.19 -9.85 -5.45
C LYS A 5 -1.78 -8.56 -4.88
N GLN A 6 -1.20 -8.03 -3.80
CA GLN A 6 -1.59 -6.76 -3.19
C GLN A 6 -1.32 -5.56 -4.09
N ARG A 7 -0.15 -5.48 -4.72
CA ARG A 7 0.14 -4.44 -5.73
C ARG A 7 -0.87 -4.46 -6.88
N THR A 8 -1.33 -5.64 -7.29
CA THR A 8 -2.39 -5.78 -8.29
C THR A 8 -3.73 -5.26 -7.76
N TYR A 9 -4.12 -5.59 -6.53
CA TYR A 9 -5.35 -5.05 -5.92
C TYR A 9 -5.33 -3.53 -5.77
N GLU A 10 -4.21 -2.95 -5.31
CA GLU A 10 -4.04 -1.49 -5.21
C GLU A 10 -4.27 -0.81 -6.57
N LYS A 11 -3.68 -1.34 -7.65
CA LYS A 11 -3.85 -0.81 -9.01
C LYS A 11 -5.30 -0.94 -9.49
N VAL A 12 -5.94 -2.08 -9.22
CA VAL A 12 -7.34 -2.32 -9.61
C VAL A 12 -8.26 -1.33 -8.89
N ILE A 13 -8.12 -1.16 -7.58
CA ILE A 13 -8.94 -0.23 -6.79
C ILE A 13 -8.76 1.21 -7.29
N LEU A 14 -7.51 1.67 -7.46
CA LEU A 14 -7.25 3.03 -7.97
C LEU A 14 -7.77 3.22 -9.40
N SER A 15 -7.67 2.19 -10.26
CA SER A 15 -8.20 2.25 -11.62
C SER A 15 -9.73 2.34 -11.64
N LEU A 16 -10.40 1.63 -10.73
CA LEU A 16 -11.85 1.68 -10.59
C LEU A 16 -12.32 3.03 -10.06
N GLU A 17 -11.65 3.59 -9.05
CA GLU A 17 -11.93 4.94 -8.54
C GLU A 17 -11.79 5.99 -9.66
N LEU A 18 -10.66 5.97 -10.38
CA LEU A 18 -10.41 6.92 -11.46
C LEU A 18 -11.43 6.77 -12.59
N PHE A 19 -11.77 5.54 -12.97
CA PHE A 19 -12.79 5.27 -13.96
C PHE A 19 -14.18 5.74 -13.52
N GLY A 20 -14.53 5.53 -12.24
CA GLY A 20 -15.78 5.99 -11.66
C GLY A 20 -15.92 7.52 -11.71
N PHE A 21 -14.90 8.26 -11.27
CA PHE A 21 -14.90 9.72 -11.34
C PHE A 21 -14.86 10.24 -12.78
N ALA A 22 -14.14 9.58 -13.68
CA ALA A 22 -14.14 9.91 -15.11
C ALA A 22 -15.53 9.68 -15.73
N ALA A 23 -16.22 8.60 -15.36
CA ALA A 23 -17.59 8.34 -15.81
C ALA A 23 -18.57 9.41 -15.30
N VAL A 24 -18.45 9.83 -14.03
CA VAL A 24 -19.27 10.93 -13.48
C VAL A 24 -19.01 12.24 -14.25
N LEU A 25 -17.76 12.62 -14.46
CA LEU A 25 -17.42 13.82 -15.25
C LEU A 25 -17.95 13.74 -16.68
N LEU A 26 -17.85 12.56 -17.31
CA LEU A 26 -18.39 12.32 -18.65
C LEU A 26 -19.91 12.44 -18.67
N THR A 27 -20.62 11.95 -17.65
CA THR A 27 -22.08 12.12 -17.57
C THR A 27 -22.49 13.58 -17.42
N LEU A 28 -21.78 14.37 -16.60
CA LEU A 28 -22.02 15.81 -16.47
C LEU A 28 -21.76 16.54 -17.80
N TRP A 29 -20.70 16.16 -18.51
CA TRP A 29 -20.38 16.73 -19.81
C TRP A 29 -21.44 16.41 -20.86
N LEU A 30 -21.92 15.17 -20.90
CA LEU A 30 -22.97 14.76 -21.84
C LEU A 30 -24.32 15.42 -21.51
N ASP A 31 -24.65 15.62 -20.23
CA ASP A 31 -25.89 16.31 -19.84
C ASP A 31 -25.91 17.74 -20.40
N GLU A 32 -24.80 18.47 -20.26
CA GLU A 32 -24.68 19.87 -20.71
C GLU A 32 -24.59 20.01 -22.24
N TYR A 33 -23.82 19.15 -22.94
CA TYR A 33 -23.58 19.30 -24.39
C TYR A 33 -24.58 18.55 -25.28
N VAL A 34 -25.09 17.42 -24.82
CA VAL A 34 -26.01 16.57 -25.59
C VAL A 34 -27.46 16.82 -25.18
N ASP A 35 -27.69 17.44 -24.01
CA ASP A 35 -29.02 17.65 -23.42
C ASP A 35 -29.78 16.30 -23.39
N ILE A 36 -29.18 15.33 -22.68
CA ILE A 36 -29.72 13.97 -22.52
C ILE A 36 -31.21 14.00 -22.10
N PRO A 37 -31.63 14.85 -21.14
CA PRO A 37 -33.03 14.96 -20.72
C PRO A 37 -33.95 15.38 -21.85
N PHE A 38 -33.56 16.36 -22.66
CA PHE A 38 -34.32 16.75 -23.85
C PHE A 38 -34.37 15.62 -24.87
N ARG A 39 -33.22 14.98 -25.16
CA ARG A 39 -33.09 14.00 -26.24
C ARG A 39 -33.81 12.67 -25.96
N PHE A 40 -33.82 12.21 -24.71
CA PHE A 40 -34.34 10.90 -24.31
C PHE A 40 -35.64 10.98 -23.51
N PHE A 41 -35.85 12.04 -22.72
CA PHE A 41 -36.99 12.15 -21.78
C PHE A 41 -38.03 13.21 -22.20
N GLY A 42 -37.80 13.94 -23.29
CA GLY A 42 -38.74 14.93 -23.81
C GLY A 42 -38.91 16.16 -22.90
N ALA A 43 -37.90 16.46 -22.07
CA ALA A 43 -37.87 17.66 -21.25
C ALA A 43 -37.82 18.95 -22.11
N LEU A 44 -37.93 20.12 -21.47
CA LEU A 44 -37.73 21.40 -22.16
C LEU A 44 -36.24 21.60 -22.48
N LYS A 45 -35.92 22.09 -23.69
CA LYS A 45 -34.55 22.34 -24.12
C LYS A 45 -33.90 23.42 -23.26
N THR A 46 -32.80 23.08 -22.60
CA THR A 46 -32.03 24.05 -21.81
C THR A 46 -30.88 24.63 -22.65
N PRO A 47 -30.65 25.96 -22.64
CA PRO A 47 -29.50 26.54 -23.29
C PRO A 47 -28.22 26.16 -22.54
N PRO A 48 -27.09 25.94 -23.23
CA PRO A 48 -25.83 25.61 -22.56
C PRO A 48 -25.38 26.79 -21.69
N ARG A 49 -25.04 26.50 -20.44
CA ARG A 49 -24.56 27.40 -19.37
C ARG A 49 -23.16 26.97 -18.90
N PRO A 50 -22.10 27.35 -19.63
CA PRO A 50 -20.73 26.92 -19.35
C PRO A 50 -20.26 27.24 -17.93
N GLN A 51 -20.81 28.28 -17.29
CA GLN A 51 -20.49 28.61 -15.90
C GLN A 51 -20.78 27.46 -14.92
N GLU A 52 -21.88 26.73 -15.08
CA GLU A 52 -22.26 25.66 -14.14
C GLU A 52 -21.42 24.41 -14.33
N PHE A 53 -21.12 24.09 -15.59
CA PHE A 53 -20.22 23.00 -15.95
C PHE A 53 -18.86 23.09 -15.22
N TRP A 54 -18.24 24.27 -15.18
CA TRP A 54 -16.95 24.41 -14.49
C TRP A 54 -17.06 24.24 -12.98
N PHE A 55 -18.15 24.71 -12.34
CA PHE A 55 -18.36 24.52 -10.90
C PHE A 55 -18.57 23.05 -10.53
N GLU A 56 -19.36 22.33 -11.32
CA GLU A 56 -19.60 20.90 -11.11
C GLU A 56 -18.33 20.09 -11.33
N ALA A 57 -17.59 20.37 -12.41
CA ALA A 57 -16.33 19.70 -12.70
C ALA A 57 -15.29 19.94 -11.60
N ILE A 58 -15.14 21.18 -11.11
CA ILE A 58 -14.23 21.50 -10.00
C ILE A 58 -14.65 20.73 -8.73
N THR A 59 -15.95 20.69 -8.43
CA THR A 59 -16.47 19.99 -7.25
C THR A 59 -16.17 18.50 -7.32
N VAL A 60 -16.43 17.84 -8.47
CA VAL A 60 -16.12 16.43 -8.67
C VAL A 60 -14.61 16.17 -8.58
N LEU A 61 -13.78 17.05 -9.16
CA LEU A 61 -12.32 16.91 -9.08
C LEU A 61 -11.77 17.08 -7.66
N LEU A 62 -12.34 17.99 -6.87
CA LEU A 62 -11.97 18.15 -5.45
C LEU A 62 -12.31 16.88 -4.65
N VAL A 63 -13.52 16.33 -4.85
CA VAL A 63 -13.93 15.08 -4.21
C VAL A 63 -13.04 13.91 -4.67
N ALA A 64 -12.81 13.78 -5.97
CA ALA A 64 -11.95 12.75 -6.55
C ALA A 64 -10.53 12.80 -5.97
N THR A 65 -9.95 14.00 -5.88
CA THR A 65 -8.62 14.21 -5.29
C THR A 65 -8.60 13.81 -3.81
N GLY A 66 -9.64 14.17 -3.06
CA GLY A 66 -9.77 13.81 -1.64
C GLY A 66 -9.84 12.29 -1.44
N VAL A 67 -10.69 11.61 -2.20
CA VAL A 67 -10.86 10.15 -2.13
C VAL A 67 -9.58 9.43 -2.53
N VAL A 68 -9.00 9.76 -3.70
CA VAL A 68 -7.76 9.12 -4.17
C VAL A 68 -6.61 9.35 -3.18
N SER A 69 -6.50 10.56 -2.61
CA SER A 69 -5.47 10.86 -1.61
C SER A 69 -5.65 10.04 -0.33
N ALA A 70 -6.88 9.90 0.17
CA ALA A 70 -7.19 9.08 1.33
C ALA A 70 -6.88 7.60 1.07
N THR A 71 -7.29 7.08 -0.10
CA THR A 71 -7.01 5.70 -0.54
C THR A 71 -5.49 5.45 -0.61
N LEU A 72 -4.73 6.36 -1.21
CA LEU A 72 -3.26 6.26 -1.27
C LEU A 72 -2.61 6.32 0.13
N TRP A 73 -3.14 7.13 1.05
CA TRP A 73 -2.65 7.19 2.43
C TRP A 73 -2.86 5.87 3.16
N VAL A 74 -4.05 5.26 3.03
CA VAL A 74 -4.35 3.96 3.64
C VAL A 74 -3.42 2.87 3.08
N PHE A 75 -3.24 2.80 1.76
CA PHE A 75 -2.34 1.80 1.17
C PHE A 75 -0.88 1.98 1.61
N ARG A 76 -0.40 3.22 1.76
CA ARG A 76 0.93 3.48 2.33
C ARG A 76 1.07 2.93 3.75
N ARG A 77 0.03 3.09 4.57
CA ARG A 77 0.02 2.58 5.95
C ARG A 77 -0.01 1.05 6.00
N LEU A 78 -0.79 0.41 5.14
CA LEU A 78 -0.85 -1.06 5.04
C LEU A 78 0.53 -1.64 4.68
N ARG A 79 1.19 -1.09 3.66
CA ARG A 79 2.54 -1.52 3.27
C ARG A 79 3.58 -1.36 4.39
N PHE A 80 3.42 -0.38 5.27
CA PHE A 80 4.32 -0.20 6.41
C PHE A 80 4.18 -1.32 7.45
N MET A 81 2.95 -1.78 7.72
CA MET A 81 2.69 -2.85 8.69
C MET A 81 3.03 -4.24 8.16
N GLU A 82 3.11 -4.40 6.85
CA GLU A 82 3.44 -5.69 6.24
C GLU A 82 4.94 -6.00 6.22
N ASN A 83 5.80 -5.01 6.54
CA ASN A 83 7.24 -5.19 6.61
C ASN A 83 7.74 -5.75 7.96
N PHE A 84 6.84 -6.19 8.85
CA PHE A 84 7.25 -6.83 10.09
C PHE A 84 7.50 -8.32 9.89
N ILE A 85 8.72 -8.73 10.22
CA ILE A 85 9.12 -10.14 10.24
C ILE A 85 8.57 -10.75 11.53
N GLN A 86 7.81 -11.83 11.42
CA GLN A 86 7.37 -12.60 12.57
C GLN A 86 8.53 -13.46 13.09
N VAL A 87 8.97 -13.18 14.31
CA VAL A 87 10.08 -13.88 14.95
C VAL A 87 9.57 -14.59 16.21
N CYS A 88 9.96 -15.85 16.40
CA CYS A 88 9.62 -16.61 17.59
C CYS A 88 10.30 -15.98 18.82
N ALA A 89 9.52 -15.63 19.83
CA ALA A 89 10.05 -15.03 21.06
C ALA A 89 11.02 -15.96 21.82
N TRP A 90 10.88 -17.28 21.67
CA TRP A 90 11.70 -18.26 22.38
C TRP A 90 13.00 -18.59 21.64
N CYS A 91 12.90 -19.06 20.39
CA CYS A 91 14.05 -19.58 19.64
C CYS A 91 14.59 -18.63 18.57
N ARG A 92 13.97 -17.45 18.38
CA ARG A 92 14.34 -16.44 17.37
C ARG A 92 14.29 -16.92 15.90
N LYS A 93 13.62 -18.03 15.62
CA LYS A 93 13.30 -18.45 14.24
C LYS A 93 12.31 -17.48 13.60
N VAL A 94 12.43 -17.30 12.29
CA VAL A 94 11.53 -16.48 11.48
C VAL A 94 10.42 -17.36 10.93
N ASN A 95 9.17 -16.91 11.06
CA ASN A 95 8.02 -17.54 10.42
C ASN A 95 7.95 -17.10 8.95
N LEU A 96 7.98 -18.07 8.04
CA LEU A 96 7.82 -17.86 6.60
C LEU A 96 6.59 -18.64 6.07
N GLY A 97 5.41 -18.32 6.61
CA GLY A 97 4.16 -18.98 6.24
C GLY A 97 3.94 -20.24 7.08
N ASP A 98 4.24 -21.39 6.49
CA ASP A 98 4.06 -22.69 7.16
C ASP A 98 5.35 -23.21 7.83
N ASP A 99 6.50 -22.60 7.52
CA ASP A 99 7.82 -23.02 8.01
C ASP A 99 8.42 -22.03 9.03
N TRP A 100 9.11 -22.57 10.04
CA TRP A 100 9.97 -21.82 10.96
C TRP A 100 11.44 -22.05 10.62
N ILE A 101 12.08 -21.03 10.03
CA ILE A 101 13.45 -21.10 9.52
C ILE A 101 14.40 -20.23 10.34
N SER A 102 15.71 -20.49 10.23
CA SER A 102 16.70 -19.61 10.86
C SER A 102 16.76 -18.25 10.15
N PHE A 103 17.32 -17.24 10.82
CA PHE A 103 17.43 -15.90 10.26
C PHE A 103 18.32 -15.88 9.00
N GLU A 104 19.38 -16.68 8.97
CA GLU A 104 20.28 -16.84 7.83
C GLU A 104 19.55 -17.47 6.63
N GLN A 105 18.74 -18.50 6.88
CA GLN A 105 17.92 -19.13 5.85
C GLN A 105 16.86 -18.16 5.32
N TYR A 106 16.29 -17.33 6.18
CA TYR A 106 15.37 -16.27 5.78
C TYR A 106 16.05 -15.25 4.86
N LEU A 107 17.23 -14.74 5.22
CA LEU A 107 18.00 -13.80 4.38
C LEU A 107 18.32 -14.40 3.01
N LYS A 108 18.73 -15.67 2.98
CA LYS A 108 19.01 -16.37 1.73
C LYS A 108 17.76 -16.58 0.87
N ARG A 109 16.64 -17.03 1.46
CA ARG A 109 15.41 -17.33 0.69
C ARG A 109 14.69 -16.08 0.20
N THR A 110 14.64 -15.03 1.02
CA THR A 110 13.84 -13.82 0.74
C THR A 110 14.63 -12.74 0.02
N HIS A 111 15.92 -12.61 0.33
CA HIS A 111 16.77 -11.52 -0.19
C HIS A 111 17.98 -12.01 -1.02
N ASP A 112 18.14 -13.32 -1.19
CA ASP A 112 19.30 -13.94 -1.86
C ASP A 112 20.65 -13.49 -1.29
N VAL A 113 20.70 -13.20 0.02
CA VAL A 113 21.91 -12.76 0.72
C VAL A 113 22.52 -13.93 1.49
N GLN A 114 23.82 -14.17 1.31
CA GLN A 114 24.58 -15.11 2.13
C GLN A 114 25.18 -14.42 3.35
N SER A 115 24.98 -15.02 4.52
CA SER A 115 25.55 -14.56 5.79
C SER A 115 26.87 -15.27 6.09
N THR A 116 27.90 -14.52 6.42
CA THR A 116 29.12 -15.04 7.06
C THR A 116 29.06 -14.74 8.56
N HIS A 117 29.73 -15.56 9.37
CA HIS A 117 29.82 -15.33 10.81
C HIS A 117 31.19 -14.74 11.14
N SER A 118 31.20 -13.53 11.72
CA SER A 118 32.38 -12.90 12.30
C SER A 118 32.07 -12.50 13.75
N ILE A 119 33.11 -12.46 14.58
CA ILE A 119 32.99 -11.97 15.95
C ILE A 119 33.12 -10.44 15.92
N CYS A 120 32.13 -9.73 16.47
CA CYS A 120 32.21 -8.28 16.59
C CYS A 120 33.35 -7.88 17.55
N PRO A 121 33.95 -6.68 17.38
CA PRO A 121 35.07 -6.24 18.22
C PRO A 121 34.79 -6.31 19.73
N THR A 122 33.55 -6.02 20.13
CA THR A 122 33.11 -6.07 21.54
C THR A 122 33.17 -7.48 22.11
N CYS A 123 32.60 -8.47 21.43
CA CYS A 123 32.64 -9.87 21.87
C CYS A 123 34.07 -10.44 21.82
N ARG A 124 34.88 -10.00 20.85
CA ARG A 124 36.30 -10.40 20.78
C ARG A 124 37.08 -9.95 22.01
N ALA A 125 36.85 -8.71 22.45
CA ALA A 125 37.49 -8.15 23.63
C ALA A 125 37.08 -8.91 24.91
N GLU A 126 35.79 -9.22 25.06
CA GLU A 126 35.30 -9.93 26.25
C GLU A 126 35.77 -11.39 26.32
N ALA A 127 35.84 -12.09 25.18
CA ALA A 127 36.36 -13.47 25.11
C ALA A 127 37.86 -13.56 25.47
N SER A 128 38.61 -12.46 25.35
CA SER A 128 40.01 -12.40 25.76
C SER A 128 40.19 -12.27 27.28
N VAL A 129 39.11 -11.99 28.02
CA VAL A 129 39.10 -11.89 29.48
C VAL A 129 38.67 -13.24 30.06
N PRO A 130 39.53 -13.97 30.81
CA PRO A 130 39.16 -15.25 31.38
C PRO A 130 38.00 -15.08 32.37
N LYS A 131 36.85 -15.68 32.08
CA LYS A 131 35.71 -15.72 33.01
C LYS A 131 36.11 -16.61 34.20
N ARG A 132 36.56 -15.99 35.29
CA ARG A 132 36.72 -16.67 36.58
C ARG A 132 35.33 -17.17 37.00
N ALA A 133 35.16 -18.48 37.08
CA ALA A 133 33.93 -19.09 37.59
C ALA A 133 33.80 -18.74 39.08
N ALA A 134 32.99 -17.74 39.41
CA ALA A 134 32.47 -17.57 40.75
C ALA A 134 31.33 -18.58 40.91
N PHE A 135 31.63 -19.73 41.50
CA PHE A 135 30.64 -20.70 41.96
C PHE A 135 30.31 -20.35 43.41
N PRO A 136 29.13 -19.80 43.74
CA PRO A 136 28.72 -19.67 45.13
C PRO A 136 28.40 -21.05 45.71
N ALA A 137 28.96 -21.32 46.89
CA ALA A 137 28.73 -22.50 47.73
C ALA A 137 27.36 -22.46 48.41
#